data_AF-A0A519TNS3-F1
#
_entry.id   AF-A0A519TNS3-F1
#
_cell.length_a   1.000
_cell.length_b   1.000
_cell.length_c   1.000
_cell.angle_alpha   90.00
_cell.angle_beta   90.00
_cell.angle_gamma   90.00
#
_symmetry.space_group_name_H-M   'P 1'
#
loop_
_entity.id
_entity.type
_entity.pdbx_description
1 polymer ?
#
loop_
_entity_poly.entity_id
_entity_poly.type
_entity_poly.pdbx_seq_one_letter_code
_entity_poly.pdbx_strand_id
1 'polypeptide(L)'
;MKAIAYNIKPDEKEWLVLANYKRHDITIIANSLTADTLVFANGKEALLVFNNDALTAEMIAELKLLGLKYIATSSFETDHLDLKAAGIAGMKIANVPLSEKTQTPRMRMEQVIKNLDQWAAGKCVGKACCCQNNCGVAKTLK
;
A
#
# COMPACT_ATOMS: atom_id res chain seq x y z
N MET A 1 10.10 7.80 -2.93
CA MET A 1 9.11 8.03 -1.85
C MET A 1 9.49 7.22 -0.63
N LYS A 2 8.98 7.61 0.54
CA LYS A 2 9.18 6.87 1.79
C LYS A 2 7.98 5.97 2.06
N ALA A 3 8.20 4.67 2.21
CA ALA A 3 7.18 3.69 2.50
C ALA A 3 7.51 2.88 3.76
N ILE A 4 6.49 2.29 4.38
CA ILE A 4 6.66 1.39 5.51
C ILE A 4 5.84 0.11 5.29
N ALA A 5 6.44 -1.03 5.60
CA ALA A 5 5.83 -2.35 5.51
C ALA A 5 5.83 -3.01 6.89
N TYR A 6 4.68 -3.55 7.30
CA TYR A 6 4.53 -4.31 8.54
C TYR A 6 4.32 -5.80 8.25
N ASN A 7 4.59 -6.63 9.27
CA ASN A 7 4.32 -8.07 9.26
C ASN A 7 4.86 -8.83 8.03
N ILE A 8 6.01 -8.40 7.49
CA ILE A 8 6.59 -9.03 6.31
C ILE A 8 7.48 -10.20 6.69
N LYS A 9 7.28 -11.34 6.02
CA LYS A 9 8.12 -12.53 6.19
C LYS A 9 9.51 -12.30 5.59
N PRO A 10 10.56 -12.98 6.11
CA PRO A 10 11.92 -12.86 5.56
C PRO A 10 11.99 -13.23 4.06
N ASP A 11 11.25 -14.24 3.62
CA ASP A 11 11.15 -14.62 2.20
C ASP A 11 10.58 -13.48 1.33
N GLU A 12 9.52 -12.82 1.80
CA GLU A 12 8.87 -11.73 1.07
C GLU A 12 9.71 -10.45 1.06
N LYS A 13 10.46 -10.21 2.15
CA LYS A 13 11.41 -9.11 2.26
C LYS A 13 12.45 -9.17 1.16
N GLU A 14 13.02 -10.34 0.86
CA GLU A 14 14.03 -10.47 -0.19
C GLU A 14 13.46 -10.05 -1.55
N TRP A 15 12.27 -10.55 -1.90
CA TRP A 15 11.58 -10.17 -3.14
C TRP A 15 11.21 -8.68 -3.19
N LEU A 16 10.81 -8.09 -2.07
CA LEU A 16 10.48 -6.67 -2.01
C LEU A 16 11.72 -5.79 -2.23
N VAL A 17 12.84 -6.16 -1.60
CA VAL A 17 14.12 -5.45 -1.79
C VAL A 17 14.62 -5.58 -3.22
N LEU A 18 14.52 -6.78 -3.79
CA LEU A 18 14.86 -7.05 -5.19
C LEU A 18 13.98 -6.23 -6.13
N ALA A 19 12.65 -6.24 -5.96
CA ALA A 19 11.74 -5.48 -6.80
C ALA A 19 11.95 -3.96 -6.69
N ASN A 20 12.29 -3.45 -5.51
CA ASN A 20 12.48 -2.02 -5.26
C ASN A 20 13.74 -1.47 -5.95
N TYR A 21 14.80 -2.26 -6.12
CA TYR A 21 16.08 -1.82 -6.72
C TYR A 21 16.60 -0.48 -6.15
N LYS A 22 16.44 -0.24 -4.84
CA LYS A 22 16.80 1.01 -4.13
C LYS A 22 16.12 2.29 -4.69
N ARG A 23 14.97 2.17 -5.36
CA ARG A 23 14.20 3.33 -5.88
C ARG A 23 13.40 4.05 -4.80
N HIS A 24 12.94 3.33 -3.78
CA HIS A 24 12.14 3.87 -2.68
C HIS A 24 12.75 3.51 -1.33
N ASP A 25 12.52 4.38 -0.35
CA ASP A 25 12.97 4.17 1.03
C ASP A 25 11.89 3.38 1.76
N ILE A 26 12.01 2.04 1.76
CA ILE A 26 11.03 1.14 2.35
C ILE A 26 11.53 0.67 3.71
N THR A 27 10.88 1.12 4.78
CA THR A 27 11.14 0.63 6.13
C THR A 27 10.36 -0.65 6.36
N ILE A 28 11.05 -1.71 6.75
CA ILE A 28 10.46 -3.03 6.98
C ILE A 28 10.42 -3.29 8.49
N ILE A 29 9.22 -3.49 9.02
CA ILE A 29 8.94 -3.84 10.41
C ILE A 29 8.45 -5.29 10.45
N ALA A 30 9.12 -6.12 11.25
CA ALA A 30 8.74 -7.53 11.41
C ALA A 30 7.47 -7.70 12.26
N ASN A 31 7.12 -6.68 13.04
CA ASN A 31 5.97 -6.70 13.94
C ASN A 31 4.67 -6.47 13.16
N SER A 32 3.56 -6.98 13.69
CA SER A 32 2.22 -6.73 13.18
C SER A 32 1.82 -5.26 13.29
N LEU A 33 0.91 -4.82 12.42
CA LEU A 33 0.38 -3.46 12.44
C LEU A 33 -0.62 -3.34 13.61
N THR A 34 -0.20 -2.66 14.67
CA THR A 34 -1.03 -2.34 15.84
C THR A 34 -0.92 -0.86 16.18
N ALA A 35 -1.80 -0.35 17.05
CA ALA A 35 -1.80 1.05 17.47
C ALA A 35 -0.44 1.51 18.03
N ASP A 36 0.29 0.62 18.72
CA ASP A 36 1.63 0.90 19.24
C ASP A 36 2.66 1.09 18.12
N THR A 37 2.58 0.25 17.08
CA THR A 37 3.50 0.30 15.95
C THR A 37 3.14 1.36 14.91
N LEU A 38 1.91 1.90 14.93
CA LEU A 38 1.48 2.95 13.99
C LEU A 38 2.43 4.13 14.00
N VAL A 39 3.02 4.46 15.16
CA VAL A 39 3.98 5.56 15.32
C VAL A 39 5.19 5.45 14.38
N PHE A 40 5.60 4.24 13.97
CA PHE A 40 6.70 4.04 13.03
C PHE A 40 6.37 4.53 11.61
N ALA A 41 5.09 4.70 11.30
CA ALA A 41 4.65 5.26 10.03
C ALA A 41 4.81 6.79 9.97
N ASN A 42 5.18 7.44 11.08
CA ASN A 42 5.42 8.88 11.13
C ASN A 42 6.53 9.30 10.14
N GLY A 43 6.24 10.33 9.33
CA GLY A 43 7.17 10.85 8.32
C GLY A 43 7.33 9.94 7.09
N LYS A 44 6.46 8.95 6.94
CA LYS A 44 6.34 8.11 5.73
C LYS A 44 5.13 8.55 4.90
N GLU A 45 5.19 8.28 3.60
CA GLU A 45 4.17 8.71 2.65
C GLU A 45 3.22 7.57 2.27
N ALA A 46 3.73 6.33 2.26
CA ALA A 46 2.99 5.13 1.87
C ALA A 46 3.07 4.02 2.92
N LEU A 47 1.94 3.35 3.16
CA LEU A 47 1.84 2.12 3.93
C LEU A 47 1.77 0.93 2.96
N LEU A 48 2.56 -0.10 3.24
CA LEU A 48 2.51 -1.38 2.55
C LEU A 48 1.94 -2.45 3.49
N VAL A 49 0.87 -3.10 3.05
CA VAL A 49 0.15 -4.12 3.79
C VAL A 49 0.41 -5.47 3.15
N PHE A 50 1.23 -6.27 3.82
CA PHE A 50 1.53 -7.64 3.45
C PHE A 50 0.80 -8.53 4.45
N ASN A 51 -0.14 -9.35 3.97
CA ASN A 51 -1.18 -10.08 4.72
C ASN A 51 -2.49 -9.30 4.89
N ASN A 52 -3.60 -10.02 5.08
CA ASN A 52 -4.95 -9.48 5.27
C ASN A 52 -5.12 -8.84 6.66
N ASP A 53 -4.19 -7.98 7.04
CA ASP A 53 -4.23 -7.24 8.29
C ASP A 53 -5.38 -6.24 8.25
N ALA A 54 -6.21 -6.22 9.30
CA ALA A 54 -7.42 -5.42 9.32
C ALA A 54 -7.08 -3.95 9.57
N LEU A 55 -7.29 -3.11 8.56
CA LEU A 55 -7.21 -1.66 8.72
C LEU A 55 -8.60 -1.11 8.98
N THR A 56 -8.86 -0.84 10.25
CA THR A 56 -10.07 -0.17 10.71
C THR A 56 -10.03 1.33 10.38
N ALA A 57 -11.20 1.95 10.34
CA ALA A 57 -11.35 3.40 10.15
C ALA A 57 -10.51 4.24 11.13
N GLU A 58 -10.35 3.81 12.38
CA GLU A 58 -9.56 4.49 13.41
C GLU A 58 -8.07 4.51 13.04
N MET A 59 -7.52 3.35 12.66
CA MET A 59 -6.12 3.24 12.23
C MET A 59 -5.85 4.09 10.99
N ILE A 60 -6.78 4.12 10.03
CA ILE A 60 -6.67 4.95 8.82
C ILE A 60 -6.64 6.44 9.18
N ALA A 61 -7.47 6.87 10.13
CA ALA A 61 -7.48 8.24 10.61
C ALA A 61 -6.14 8.60 11.30
N GLU A 62 -5.60 7.72 12.14
CA GLU A 62 -4.30 7.91 12.77
C GLU A 62 -3.16 7.97 11.74
N LEU A 63 -3.13 7.04 10.79
CA LEU A 63 -2.17 7.05 9.69
C LEU A 63 -2.22 8.37 8.91
N LYS A 64 -3.42 8.94 8.72
CA LYS A 64 -3.57 10.24 8.07
C LYS A 64 -2.97 11.37 8.90
N LEU A 65 -3.16 11.37 10.21
CA LEU A 65 -2.54 12.34 11.13
C LEU A 65 -1.02 12.23 11.12
N LEU A 66 -0.48 11.03 10.96
CA LEU A 66 0.96 10.76 10.82
C LEU A 66 1.54 11.21 9.46
N GLY A 67 0.69 11.65 8.53
CA GLY A 67 1.09 12.21 7.24
C GLY A 67 1.05 11.21 6.06
N LEU A 68 0.52 10.01 6.26
CA LEU A 68 0.39 9.05 5.16
C LEU A 68 -0.66 9.52 4.14
N LYS A 69 -0.35 9.25 2.87
CA LYS A 69 -1.18 9.62 1.73
C LYS A 69 -1.62 8.41 0.91
N TYR A 70 -0.84 7.34 0.99
CA TYR A 70 -1.02 6.16 0.14
C TYR A 70 -1.00 4.87 0.97
N ILE A 71 -1.83 3.90 0.58
CA ILE A 71 -1.88 2.56 1.16
C ILE A 71 -1.84 1.56 0.01
N ALA A 72 -0.82 0.71 -0.05
CA ALA A 72 -0.74 -0.37 -1.02
C ALA A 72 -0.85 -1.72 -0.30
N THR A 73 -1.77 -2.56 -0.75
CA THR A 73 -1.87 -3.96 -0.31
C THR A 73 -1.25 -4.88 -1.35
N SER A 74 -0.64 -5.97 -0.89
CA SER A 74 -0.12 -7.05 -1.74
C SER A 74 -1.19 -8.07 -2.17
N SER A 75 -2.40 -7.96 -1.64
CA SER A 75 -3.53 -8.83 -1.97
C SER A 75 -4.39 -8.25 -3.11
N PHE A 76 -5.14 -9.11 -3.78
CA PHE A 76 -6.21 -8.67 -4.68
C PHE A 76 -7.41 -8.13 -3.91
N GLU A 77 -7.78 -8.85 -2.85
CA GLU A 77 -8.90 -8.51 -1.99
C GLU A 77 -8.56 -7.35 -1.06
N THR A 78 -9.52 -6.46 -0.87
CA THR A 78 -9.42 -5.29 0.02
C THR A 78 -10.50 -5.32 1.09
N ASP A 79 -11.09 -6.49 1.37
CA ASP A 79 -12.18 -6.64 2.35
C ASP A 79 -11.73 -6.26 3.76
N HIS A 80 -10.46 -6.53 4.07
CA HIS A 80 -9.78 -6.13 5.32
C HIS A 80 -9.44 -4.63 5.39
N LEU A 81 -9.73 -3.84 4.34
CA LEU A 81 -9.43 -2.41 4.28
C LEU A 81 -10.72 -1.60 4.27
N ASP A 82 -10.87 -0.67 5.21
CA ASP A 82 -11.95 0.32 5.20
C ASP A 82 -11.77 1.35 4.07
N LEU A 83 -12.14 0.97 2.84
CA LEU A 83 -12.04 1.83 1.66
C LEU A 83 -12.82 3.13 1.82
N LYS A 84 -13.94 3.09 2.56
CA LYS A 84 -14.77 4.24 2.85
C LYS A 84 -14.05 5.22 3.77
N ALA A 85 -13.44 4.74 4.86
CA ALA A 85 -12.69 5.58 5.77
C ALA A 85 -11.46 6.18 5.08
N ALA A 86 -10.76 5.40 4.25
CA ALA A 86 -9.64 5.90 3.45
C ALA A 86 -10.08 6.99 2.45
N GLY A 87 -11.23 6.81 1.81
CA GLY A 87 -11.83 7.83 0.95
C GLY A 87 -12.15 9.12 1.70
N ILE A 88 -12.72 9.02 2.91
CA ILE A 88 -13.02 10.17 3.79
C ILE A 88 -11.73 10.85 4.25
N ALA A 89 -10.70 10.08 4.61
CA ALA A 89 -9.37 10.57 4.98
C ALA A 89 -8.58 11.14 3.78
N GLY A 90 -9.09 11.03 2.55
CA GLY A 90 -8.40 11.45 1.33
C GLY A 90 -7.11 10.67 1.09
N MET A 91 -7.08 9.40 1.48
CA MET A 91 -5.98 8.47 1.22
C MET A 91 -6.24 7.69 -0.06
N LYS A 92 -5.16 7.36 -0.77
CA LYS A 92 -5.25 6.57 -2.00
C LYS A 92 -4.88 5.12 -1.72
N ILE A 93 -5.75 4.20 -2.15
CA ILE A 93 -5.54 2.77 -1.98
C ILE A 93 -5.16 2.14 -3.32
N ALA A 94 -4.12 1.30 -3.30
CA ALA A 94 -3.78 0.41 -4.40
C ALA A 94 -3.77 -1.05 -3.94
N ASN A 95 -4.31 -1.94 -4.77
CA ASN A 95 -4.18 -3.38 -4.60
C ASN A 95 -3.26 -3.99 -5.66
N VAL A 96 -3.05 -5.30 -5.59
CA VAL A 96 -2.37 -6.06 -6.63
C VAL A 96 -3.43 -6.79 -7.47
N PRO A 97 -3.72 -6.35 -8.71
CA PRO A 97 -4.73 -6.96 -9.58
C PRO A 97 -4.22 -8.27 -10.22
N LEU A 98 -3.61 -9.16 -9.43
CA LEU A 98 -3.15 -10.48 -9.84
C LEU A 98 -4.06 -11.54 -9.21
N SER A 99 -4.54 -12.48 -10.00
CA SER A 99 -5.39 -13.58 -9.54
C SER A 99 -4.56 -14.71 -8.93
N GLU A 100 -5.15 -15.43 -7.97
CA GLU A 100 -4.42 -16.41 -7.14
C GLU A 100 -3.69 -17.52 -7.92
N LYS A 101 -4.16 -17.80 -9.13
CA LYS A 101 -3.60 -18.84 -10.01
C LYS A 101 -2.32 -18.41 -10.74
N THR A 102 -1.95 -17.13 -10.70
CA THR A 102 -0.82 -16.57 -11.48
C THR A 102 0.15 -15.76 -10.62
N GLN A 103 -0.11 -15.63 -9.32
CA GLN A 103 0.70 -14.80 -8.42
C GLN A 103 1.93 -15.56 -7.92
N THR A 104 3.10 -15.18 -8.44
CA THR A 104 4.37 -15.46 -7.77
C THR A 104 4.66 -14.36 -6.74
N PRO A 105 5.37 -14.65 -5.62
CA PRO A 105 5.79 -13.64 -4.66
C PRO A 105 6.49 -12.47 -5.34
N ARG A 106 7.37 -12.78 -6.30
CA ARG A 106 8.05 -11.80 -7.15
C ARG A 106 7.09 -10.85 -7.85
N MET A 107 6.11 -11.35 -8.60
CA MET A 107 5.17 -10.51 -9.36
C MET A 107 4.32 -9.62 -8.44
N ARG A 108 3.89 -10.11 -7.28
CA ARG A 108 3.18 -9.29 -6.29
C ARG A 108 4.04 -8.11 -5.84
N MET A 109 5.29 -8.37 -5.47
CA MET A 109 6.23 -7.32 -5.04
C MET A 109 6.52 -6.32 -6.16
N GLU A 110 6.79 -6.80 -7.38
CA GLU A 110 7.02 -5.94 -8.55
C GLU A 110 5.83 -5.01 -8.80
N GLN A 111 4.60 -5.51 -8.65
CA GLN A 111 3.40 -4.69 -8.80
C GLN A 111 3.23 -3.66 -7.66
N VAL A 112 3.55 -4.02 -6.41
CA VAL A 112 3.55 -3.07 -5.28
C VAL A 112 4.55 -1.94 -5.53
N ILE A 113 5.77 -2.26 -5.97
CA ILE A 113 6.79 -1.26 -6.32
C ILE A 113 6.34 -0.40 -7.49
N LYS A 114 5.70 -0.99 -8.50
CA LYS A 114 5.14 -0.23 -9.61
C LYS A 114 4.06 0.75 -9.15
N ASN A 115 3.22 0.36 -8.19
CA ASN A 115 2.22 1.25 -7.60
C ASN A 115 2.90 2.45 -6.89
N LEU A 116 3.95 2.18 -6.11
CA LEU A 116 4.79 3.21 -5.48
C LEU A 116 5.44 4.14 -6.51
N ASP A 117 6.00 3.59 -7.59
CA ASP A 117 6.64 4.34 -8.67
C ASP A 117 5.65 5.31 -9.35
N GLN A 118 4.42 4.85 -9.62
CA GLN A 118 3.36 5.71 -10.14
C GLN A 118 3.02 6.86 -9.18
N TRP A 119 2.87 6.57 -7.89
CA TRP A 119 2.58 7.60 -6.89
C TRP A 119 3.73 8.60 -6.72
N ALA A 120 4.98 8.12 -6.73
CA ALA A 120 6.17 8.97 -6.70
C ALA A 120 6.24 9.88 -7.95
N ALA A 121 5.76 9.39 -9.10
CA ALA A 121 5.63 10.18 -10.33
C ALA A 121 4.36 11.05 -10.38
N GLY A 122 3.52 11.06 -9.33
CA GLY A 122 2.26 11.81 -9.27
C GLY A 122 1.13 11.23 -10.14
N LYS A 123 1.28 10.00 -10.64
CA LYS A 123 0.32 9.30 -11.50
C LYS A 123 -0.63 8.41 -10.69
N CYS A 124 -1.75 8.03 -11.31
CA CYS A 124 -2.65 7.01 -10.75
C CYS A 124 -2.12 5.60 -11.05
N VAL A 125 -2.42 4.66 -10.18
CA VAL A 125 -2.06 3.24 -10.31
C VAL A 125 -2.99 2.46 -11.26
N GLY A 126 -3.95 3.13 -11.91
CA GLY A 126 -4.79 2.54 -12.96
C GLY A 126 -5.69 1.42 -12.43
N LYS A 127 -5.60 0.23 -13.02
CA LYS A 127 -6.41 -0.96 -12.66
C LYS A 127 -6.16 -1.46 -11.23
N ALA A 128 -5.03 -1.08 -10.63
CA ALA A 128 -4.71 -1.36 -9.24
C ALA A 128 -5.37 -0.38 -8.26
N CYS A 129 -6.10 0.64 -8.73
CA CYS A 129 -6.69 1.66 -7.87
C CYS A 129 -7.98 1.18 -7.22
N CYS A 130 -8.06 1.22 -5.90
CA CYS A 130 -9.25 0.85 -5.12
C CYS A 130 -9.95 2.06 -4.47
N CYS A 131 -9.67 3.28 -4.93
CA CYS A 131 -10.24 4.49 -4.35
C CYS A 131 -11.75 4.59 -4.65
N GLN A 132 -12.60 4.62 -3.60
CA GLN A 132 -14.06 4.68 -3.74
C GLN A 132 -14.60 6.07 -4.10
N ASN A 133 -13.90 7.16 -3.77
CA ASN A 133 -14.37 8.51 -4.05
C ASN A 133 -13.40 9.30 -4.92
N ASN A 134 -13.93 9.76 -6.07
CA ASN A 134 -13.47 10.87 -6.90
C ASN A 134 -11.94 11.10 -6.92
N CYS A 135 -11.18 10.07 -7.29
CA CYS A 135 -9.75 10.23 -7.52
C CYS A 135 -9.59 11.13 -8.74
N GLY A 136 -9.13 12.37 -8.56
CA GLY A 136 -8.97 13.41 -9.59
C GLY A 136 -7.96 13.11 -10.70
N VAL A 137 -7.70 11.84 -10.97
CA VAL A 137 -7.01 11.40 -12.18
C VAL A 137 -8.09 10.97 -13.16
N ALA A 138 -8.32 11.82 -14.16
CA ALA A 138 -9.24 11.53 -15.25
C ALA A 138 -9.06 10.09 -15.71
N LYS A 139 -10.10 9.25 -15.54
CA LYS A 139 -10.17 7.95 -16.18
C LYS A 139 -10.18 8.23 -17.68
N THR A 140 -9.01 8.20 -18.33
CA THR A 140 -8.96 8.16 -19.79
C THR A 140 -9.43 6.76 -20.18
N LEU A 141 -10.75 6.62 -20.30
CA LEU A 141 -11.40 5.51 -20.99
C LEU A 141 -10.93 5.60 -22.46
N LYS A 142 -10.22 4.57 -22.92
CA LYS A 142 -10.06 4.30 -24.35
C LYS A 142 -11.16 3.33 -24.77
#